data_AF-A0A955W9Y8-F1
#
_entry.id   AF-A0A955W9Y8-F1
#
_cell.length_a   1.000
_cell.length_b   1.000
_cell.length_c   1.000
_cell.angle_alpha   90.00
_cell.angle_beta   90.00
_cell.angle_gamma   90.00
#
_symmetry.space_group_name_H-M   'P 1'
#
loop_
_entity.id
_entity.type
_entity.pdbx_description
1 polymer ?
#
loop_
_entity_poly.entity_id
_entity_poly.type
_entity_poly.pdbx_seq_one_letter_code
_entity_poly.pdbx_strand_id
1 'polypeptide(L)'
;RHVIKAFCDNDGRRFKSIKVRFATNVFPGETLVTRMWKESDTRVLFETRVKERDEVVIKNAAVEFYTEIPKPAAKAKSAAAPASGDAQKAAAAVDEGVVLADVFAGVAAHIKKHPQLVDQTKTSFQFHFHAPDQDFFINLKDAPGSAGPGKLDAADVTLEVDTAHGETIFGGDMAAVQKLYFGGQLKIGGNVMASNKLAALASMDKQLVEVARKQRVAAGGGGGGGGAASDTAAASGGAAQSQEVTLADMFTAVAAEIAAKPELVDKAKTAFQFQFQNPTCSYFIDLKNAPGGAGAGEVASPDVTIALDTKHLATLFGGDMAAVQKLFFGGELKISGNVMASNKLSVLQGMDKQRVEDARKARLAGGATSAASSAAKAAPRKAKAGEAVAALGQRLATQSGGGVVQLRVKDPDGAWSIDLGANPPSVSEGVRDDAGAVVTVGDSDLAALVSGQASMRALHQKGALVIDGDIKLARTLEQAK
;
A
#
# COMPACT_ATOMS: atom_id res chain seq x y z
N ARG A 1 20.92 23.50 -18.01
CA ARG A 1 21.51 24.55 -17.15
C ARG A 1 22.60 25.35 -17.86
N HIS A 2 23.68 24.74 -18.37
CA HIS A 2 24.76 25.46 -19.07
C HIS A 2 24.24 26.34 -20.22
N VAL A 3 23.35 25.81 -21.06
CA VAL A 3 22.74 26.53 -22.18
C VAL A 3 21.84 27.70 -21.74
N ILE A 4 21.04 27.52 -20.68
CA ILE A 4 20.16 28.58 -20.13
C ILE A 4 21.00 29.72 -19.52
N LYS A 5 22.09 29.37 -18.83
CA LYS A 5 23.01 30.37 -18.26
C LYS A 5 23.70 31.21 -19.35
N ALA A 6 24.04 30.59 -20.48
CA ALA A 6 24.76 31.25 -21.58
C ALA A 6 23.84 32.06 -22.52
N PHE A 7 22.59 31.62 -22.75
CA PHE A 7 21.71 32.18 -23.78
C PHE A 7 20.40 32.79 -23.26
N CYS A 8 20.12 32.69 -21.96
CA CYS A 8 18.87 33.20 -21.36
C CYS A 8 19.11 33.94 -20.04
N ASP A 9 20.32 34.45 -19.76
CA ASP A 9 20.67 35.12 -18.49
C ASP A 9 20.30 34.30 -17.24
N ASN A 10 20.34 32.97 -17.37
CA ASN A 10 19.90 32.01 -16.35
C ASN A 10 18.40 32.05 -16.01
N ASP A 11 17.56 32.75 -16.81
CA ASP A 11 16.10 32.71 -16.71
C ASP A 11 15.54 31.45 -17.37
N GLY A 12 15.20 30.48 -16.53
CA GLY A 12 14.62 29.21 -16.96
C GLY A 12 13.23 29.32 -17.60
N ARG A 13 12.54 30.47 -17.51
CA ARG A 13 11.19 30.65 -18.06
C ARG A 13 11.15 30.73 -19.59
N ARG A 14 12.28 31.02 -20.22
CA ARG A 14 12.42 31.05 -21.69
C ARG A 14 12.65 29.66 -22.29
N PHE A 15 12.94 28.66 -21.46
CA PHE A 15 13.18 27.29 -21.91
C PHE A 15 11.89 26.66 -22.43
N LYS A 16 11.88 26.23 -23.70
CA LYS A 16 10.74 25.56 -24.34
C LYS A 16 10.92 24.05 -24.39
N SER A 17 12.03 23.59 -24.97
CA SER A 17 12.30 22.15 -25.07
C SER A 17 13.78 21.86 -25.25
N ILE A 18 14.17 20.61 -24.97
CA ILE A 18 15.51 20.09 -25.24
C ILE A 18 15.39 18.72 -25.89
N LYS A 19 16.17 18.51 -26.95
CA LYS A 19 16.34 17.21 -27.62
C LYS A 19 17.81 16.89 -27.63
N VAL A 20 18.18 15.67 -27.25
CA VAL A 20 19.59 15.24 -27.18
C VAL A 20 19.73 13.80 -27.66
N ARG A 21 20.92 13.43 -28.12
CA ARG A 21 21.32 12.03 -28.31
C ARG A 21 22.56 11.73 -27.47
N PHE A 22 22.46 10.72 -26.61
CA PHE A 22 23.60 10.17 -25.90
C PHE A 22 24.42 9.32 -26.86
N ALA A 23 25.70 9.64 -27.01
CA ALA A 23 26.62 8.98 -27.92
C ALA A 23 27.55 7.99 -27.21
N THR A 24 28.06 8.35 -26.02
CA THR A 24 28.94 7.48 -25.20
C THR A 24 28.72 7.72 -23.70
N ASN A 25 29.16 6.76 -22.88
CA ASN A 25 29.14 6.76 -21.42
C ASN A 25 30.08 7.82 -20.79
N VAL A 26 29.73 8.26 -19.58
CA VAL A 26 30.55 9.14 -18.72
C VAL A 26 30.82 8.39 -17.42
N PHE A 27 32.05 8.45 -16.93
CA PHE A 27 32.47 7.85 -15.66
C PHE A 27 32.51 8.89 -14.53
N PRO A 28 32.32 8.46 -13.27
CA PRO A 28 32.46 9.36 -12.12
C PRO A 28 33.85 10.00 -12.07
N GLY A 29 33.91 11.32 -11.86
CA GLY A 29 35.15 12.09 -11.82
C GLY A 29 35.60 12.69 -13.15
N GLU A 30 34.94 12.37 -14.27
CA GLU A 30 35.27 12.94 -15.58
C GLU A 30 34.73 14.38 -15.77
N THR A 31 35.52 15.22 -16.44
CA THR A 31 35.17 16.60 -16.71
C THR A 31 34.39 16.72 -18.01
N LEU A 32 33.14 17.18 -17.90
CA LEU A 32 32.28 17.44 -19.06
C LEU A 32 32.44 18.87 -19.57
N VAL A 33 32.79 19.00 -20.84
CA VAL A 33 32.88 20.27 -21.56
C VAL A 33 31.69 20.38 -22.49
N THR A 34 30.78 21.33 -22.22
CA THR A 34 29.64 21.65 -23.09
C THR A 34 30.05 22.74 -24.07
N ARG A 35 29.97 22.45 -25.36
CA ARG A 35 30.10 23.43 -26.45
C ARG A 35 28.73 23.72 -27.01
N MET A 36 28.47 24.97 -27.35
CA MET A 36 27.15 25.42 -27.78
C MET A 36 27.31 26.50 -28.84
N TRP A 37 26.41 26.50 -29.82
CA TRP A 37 26.36 27.48 -30.89
C TRP A 37 24.90 27.78 -31.24
N LYS A 38 24.66 29.03 -31.62
CA LYS A 38 23.32 29.52 -31.97
C LYS A 38 23.00 29.13 -33.41
N GLU A 39 21.88 28.46 -33.63
CA GLU A 39 21.36 28.15 -34.96
C GLU A 39 20.32 29.19 -35.39
N SER A 40 19.47 29.65 -34.47
CA SER A 40 18.52 30.74 -34.67
C SER A 40 18.25 31.49 -33.35
N ASP A 41 17.48 32.57 -33.38
CA ASP A 41 17.11 33.34 -32.18
C ASP A 41 16.35 32.51 -31.13
N THR A 42 15.71 31.43 -31.56
CA THR A 42 14.92 30.54 -30.71
C THR A 42 15.52 29.15 -30.60
N ARG A 43 16.70 28.87 -31.16
CA ARG A 43 17.31 27.53 -31.17
C ARG A 43 18.83 27.56 -31.01
N VAL A 44 19.31 26.85 -30.01
CA VAL A 44 20.74 26.66 -29.72
C VAL A 44 21.08 25.19 -29.81
N LEU A 45 22.08 24.87 -30.61
CA LEU A 45 22.67 23.54 -30.69
C LEU A 45 23.78 23.42 -29.66
N PHE A 46 23.94 22.23 -29.09
CA PHE A 46 25.05 21.97 -28.19
C PHE A 46 25.58 20.54 -28.34
N GLU A 47 26.83 20.35 -27.95
CA GLU A 47 27.45 19.05 -27.78
C GLU A 47 28.15 19.02 -26.41
N THR A 48 28.29 17.84 -25.83
CA THR A 48 29.06 17.66 -24.60
C THR A 48 30.11 16.60 -24.84
N ARG A 49 31.35 16.89 -24.45
CA ARG A 49 32.49 15.96 -24.54
C ARG A 49 33.16 15.76 -23.18
N VAL A 50 33.77 14.59 -23.00
CA VAL A 50 34.65 14.29 -21.87
C VAL A 50 36.03 14.84 -22.19
N LYS A 51 36.57 15.71 -21.33
CA LYS A 51 37.85 16.39 -21.57
C LYS A 51 39.02 15.40 -21.56
N GLU A 52 38.97 14.40 -20.68
CA GLU A 52 40.03 13.44 -20.44
C GLU A 52 40.21 12.44 -21.59
N ARG A 53 39.12 12.10 -22.28
CA ARG A 53 39.09 11.11 -23.38
C ARG A 53 38.90 11.73 -24.77
N ASP A 54 38.72 13.05 -24.83
CA ASP A 54 38.29 13.79 -26.02
C ASP A 54 37.12 13.13 -26.77
N GLU A 55 36.18 12.57 -26.01
CA GLU A 55 35.08 11.80 -26.56
C GLU A 55 33.76 12.54 -26.40
N VAL A 56 32.97 12.62 -27.47
CA VAL A 56 31.69 13.32 -27.46
C VAL A 56 30.60 12.40 -26.92
N VAL A 57 30.04 12.76 -25.77
CA VAL A 57 29.03 11.99 -25.03
C VAL A 57 27.60 12.43 -25.34
N ILE A 58 27.39 13.68 -25.75
CA ILE A 58 26.10 14.18 -26.23
C ILE A 58 26.29 14.79 -27.61
N LYS A 59 25.61 14.21 -28.61
CA LYS A 59 25.61 14.64 -30.01
C LYS A 59 24.20 15.08 -30.43
N ASN A 60 24.13 15.85 -31.51
CA ASN A 60 22.88 16.30 -32.14
C ASN A 60 21.87 16.89 -31.14
N ALA A 61 22.36 17.66 -30.15
CA ALA A 61 21.51 18.23 -29.15
C ALA A 61 21.09 19.65 -29.51
N ALA A 62 19.81 19.95 -29.28
CA ALA A 62 19.19 21.24 -29.54
C ALA A 62 18.33 21.66 -28.35
N VAL A 63 18.41 22.93 -27.97
CA VAL A 63 17.52 23.61 -27.03
C VAL A 63 16.71 24.63 -27.82
N GLU A 64 15.40 24.58 -27.67
CA GLU A 64 14.50 25.61 -28.17
C GLU A 64 14.07 26.55 -27.05
N PHE A 65 13.92 27.83 -27.38
CA PHE A 65 13.46 28.88 -26.50
C PHE A 65 12.14 29.48 -27.01
N TYR A 66 11.34 30.01 -26.09
CA TYR A 66 10.21 30.85 -26.44
C TYR A 66 10.68 32.25 -26.83
N THR A 67 10.15 32.80 -27.92
CA THR A 67 10.44 34.17 -28.40
C THR A 67 9.93 35.23 -27.43
N GLU A 68 8.82 34.94 -26.76
CA GLU A 68 8.26 35.72 -25.65
C GLU A 68 8.05 34.78 -24.47
N ILE A 69 8.43 35.20 -23.26
CA ILE A 69 8.19 34.40 -22.05
C ILE A 69 6.68 34.11 -21.99
N PRO A 70 6.25 32.83 -21.96
CA PRO A 70 4.85 32.51 -21.80
C PRO A 70 4.35 33.16 -20.52
N LYS A 71 3.57 34.24 -20.67
CA LYS A 71 2.90 34.86 -19.54
C LYS A 71 1.96 33.78 -18.99
N PRO A 72 2.01 33.43 -17.70
CA PRO A 72 1.01 32.54 -17.13
C PRO A 72 -0.34 33.09 -17.53
N ALA A 73 -1.18 32.28 -18.17
CA ALA A 73 -2.56 32.68 -18.42
C ALA A 73 -3.09 33.19 -17.08
N ALA A 74 -3.44 34.47 -17.04
CA ALA A 74 -3.94 35.09 -15.83
C ALA A 74 -5.14 34.26 -15.36
N LYS A 75 -5.16 33.86 -14.08
CA LYS A 75 -6.38 33.40 -13.41
C LYS A 75 -7.50 34.31 -13.86
N ALA A 76 -8.46 33.78 -14.62
CA ALA A 76 -9.62 34.53 -15.04
C ALA A 76 -10.37 34.94 -13.76
N LYS A 77 -10.26 36.22 -13.44
CA LYS A 77 -11.00 36.88 -12.38
C LYS A 77 -12.46 36.84 -12.80
N SER A 78 -13.30 36.24 -11.96
CA SER A 78 -14.76 36.25 -12.06
C SER A 78 -15.24 37.67 -12.37
N ALA A 79 -15.81 37.85 -13.56
CA ALA A 79 -16.52 39.06 -13.94
C ALA A 79 -18.00 38.69 -14.03
N ALA A 80 -18.76 39.25 -13.08
CA ALA A 80 -20.20 39.20 -13.07
C ALA A 80 -20.78 39.84 -14.35
N ALA A 81 -21.81 39.20 -14.90
CA ALA A 81 -22.74 39.75 -15.89
C ALA A 81 -24.13 39.16 -15.58
N PRO A 82 -25.22 39.84 -15.93
CA PRO A 82 -26.23 40.32 -14.99
C PRO A 82 -27.40 39.37 -14.79
N ALA A 83 -28.12 39.59 -13.69
CA ALA A 83 -29.44 39.04 -13.45
C ALA A 83 -30.48 39.71 -14.37
N SER A 84 -31.09 38.90 -15.23
CA SER A 84 -32.47 38.99 -15.70
C SER A 84 -32.80 37.57 -16.17
N GLY A 85 -33.54 36.75 -15.44
CA GLY A 85 -34.88 37.05 -14.97
C GLY A 85 -35.85 36.73 -16.10
N ASP A 86 -36.02 35.44 -16.38
CA ASP A 86 -37.31 34.85 -16.74
C ASP A 86 -37.23 33.33 -16.56
N ALA A 87 -38.11 32.83 -15.68
CA ALA A 87 -38.29 31.43 -15.41
C ALA A 87 -38.98 30.77 -16.61
N GLN A 88 -38.23 30.01 -17.40
CA GLN A 88 -38.78 28.94 -18.22
C GLN A 88 -38.19 27.63 -17.73
N LYS A 89 -39.03 26.86 -17.05
CA LYS A 89 -38.80 25.48 -16.60
C LYS A 89 -38.55 24.59 -17.83
N ALA A 90 -37.30 24.51 -18.29
CA ALA A 90 -36.85 23.48 -19.20
C ALA A 90 -36.33 22.32 -18.34
N ALA A 91 -37.09 21.23 -18.31
CA ALA A 91 -36.63 19.96 -17.76
C ALA A 91 -35.28 19.64 -18.41
N ALA A 92 -34.22 19.58 -17.60
CA ALA A 92 -32.91 19.17 -18.05
C ALA A 92 -33.07 17.77 -18.67
N ALA A 93 -32.93 17.69 -19.98
CA ALA A 93 -32.82 16.41 -20.67
C ALA A 93 -31.70 15.65 -19.99
N VAL A 94 -32.03 14.47 -19.46
CA VAL A 94 -31.05 13.60 -18.84
C VAL A 94 -30.04 13.28 -19.94
N ASP A 95 -28.79 13.70 -19.80
CA ASP A 95 -27.76 13.29 -20.75
C ASP A 95 -27.54 11.79 -20.57
N GLU A 96 -28.21 11.03 -21.44
CA GLU A 96 -28.19 9.57 -21.48
C GLU A 96 -26.86 9.03 -22.01
N GLY A 97 -25.96 9.88 -22.51
CA GLY A 97 -24.63 9.51 -22.99
C GLY A 97 -23.70 9.05 -21.87
N VAL A 98 -22.67 8.28 -22.23
CA VAL A 98 -21.58 7.92 -21.30
C VAL A 98 -20.73 9.15 -21.03
N VAL A 99 -20.51 9.49 -19.77
CA VAL A 99 -19.60 10.57 -19.38
C VAL A 99 -18.34 10.01 -18.69
N LEU A 100 -17.28 10.83 -18.58
CA LEU A 100 -16.04 10.41 -17.90
C LEU A 100 -16.27 9.87 -16.48
N ALA A 101 -17.21 10.45 -15.73
CA ALA A 101 -17.58 9.94 -14.42
C ALA A 101 -18.09 8.48 -14.47
N ASP A 102 -18.84 8.11 -15.51
CA ASP A 102 -19.32 6.73 -15.71
C ASP A 102 -18.14 5.80 -16.05
N VAL A 103 -17.17 6.28 -16.82
CA VAL A 103 -15.95 5.54 -17.17
C VAL A 103 -15.11 5.25 -15.92
N PHE A 104 -14.81 6.27 -15.10
CA PHE A 104 -14.01 6.08 -13.88
C PHE A 104 -14.77 5.32 -12.79
N ALA A 105 -16.10 5.41 -12.72
CA ALA A 105 -16.91 4.55 -11.87
C ALA A 105 -16.87 3.08 -12.33
N GLY A 106 -16.90 2.84 -13.65
CA GLY A 106 -16.68 1.51 -14.24
C GLY A 106 -15.28 0.95 -13.91
N VAL A 107 -14.25 1.79 -14.01
CA VAL A 107 -12.87 1.45 -13.62
C VAL A 107 -12.80 1.12 -12.12
N ALA A 108 -13.41 1.92 -11.24
CA ALA A 108 -13.45 1.64 -9.81
C ALA A 108 -14.12 0.29 -9.50
N ALA A 109 -15.21 -0.03 -10.21
CA ALA A 109 -15.87 -1.32 -10.11
C ALA A 109 -15.00 -2.47 -10.63
N HIS A 110 -14.23 -2.25 -11.70
CA HIS A 110 -13.28 -3.23 -12.24
C HIS A 110 -12.14 -3.51 -11.26
N ILE A 111 -11.55 -2.47 -10.68
CA ILE A 111 -10.49 -2.59 -9.66
C ILE A 111 -11.00 -3.37 -8.44
N LYS A 112 -12.23 -3.09 -8.01
CA LYS A 112 -12.87 -3.83 -6.91
C LYS A 112 -13.07 -5.31 -7.21
N LYS A 113 -13.35 -5.68 -8.47
CA LYS A 113 -13.47 -7.08 -8.93
C LYS A 113 -12.13 -7.76 -9.18
N HIS A 114 -11.06 -6.98 -9.39
CA HIS A 114 -9.74 -7.45 -9.74
C HIS A 114 -8.64 -6.83 -8.84
N PRO A 115 -8.65 -7.12 -7.52
CA PRO A 115 -7.68 -6.53 -6.59
C PRO A 115 -6.21 -6.86 -6.95
N GLN A 116 -5.97 -7.94 -7.69
CA GLN A 116 -4.65 -8.30 -8.23
C GLN A 116 -4.03 -7.22 -9.14
N LEU A 117 -4.84 -6.30 -9.68
CA LEU A 117 -4.34 -5.20 -10.51
C LEU A 117 -3.42 -4.25 -9.73
N VAL A 118 -3.63 -4.11 -8.41
CA VAL A 118 -2.76 -3.30 -7.54
C VAL A 118 -1.35 -3.90 -7.48
N ASP A 119 -1.25 -5.22 -7.28
CA ASP A 119 0.04 -5.90 -7.20
C ASP A 119 0.75 -6.05 -8.55
N GLN A 120 -0.02 -6.15 -9.64
CA GLN A 120 0.52 -6.21 -11.00
C GLN A 120 1.00 -4.84 -11.49
N THR A 121 0.30 -3.76 -11.13
CA THR A 121 0.55 -2.43 -11.66
C THR A 121 1.49 -1.64 -10.76
N LYS A 122 1.26 -1.61 -9.43
CA LYS A 122 2.03 -0.85 -8.44
C LYS A 122 2.33 0.58 -8.89
N THR A 123 1.31 1.27 -9.38
CA THR A 123 1.45 2.60 -10.00
C THR A 123 0.17 3.39 -9.82
N SER A 124 0.30 4.68 -9.50
CA SER A 124 -0.81 5.62 -9.44
C SER A 124 -0.83 6.55 -10.66
N PHE A 125 -2.03 6.82 -11.18
CA PHE A 125 -2.28 7.63 -12.36
C PHE A 125 -3.20 8.79 -12.01
N GLN A 126 -2.76 10.00 -12.31
CA GLN A 126 -3.57 11.22 -12.26
C GLN A 126 -3.97 11.61 -13.67
N PHE A 127 -5.26 11.91 -13.88
CA PHE A 127 -5.79 12.44 -15.12
C PHE A 127 -6.26 13.87 -14.91
N HIS A 128 -5.83 14.76 -15.79
CA HIS A 128 -6.27 16.13 -15.89
C HIS A 128 -6.91 16.30 -17.26
N PHE A 129 -8.23 16.37 -17.27
CA PHE A 129 -8.99 16.67 -18.47
C PHE A 129 -9.17 18.17 -18.60
N HIS A 130 -9.05 18.70 -19.82
CA HIS A 130 -9.33 20.11 -20.13
C HIS A 130 -10.61 20.25 -20.96
N ALA A 131 -11.18 21.45 -20.95
CA ALA A 131 -12.34 21.85 -21.76
C ALA A 131 -13.52 20.83 -21.74
N PRO A 132 -14.22 20.66 -20.60
CA PRO A 132 -14.07 21.36 -19.32
C PRO A 132 -12.98 20.76 -18.42
N ASP A 133 -12.48 21.54 -17.48
CA ASP A 133 -11.47 21.08 -16.52
C ASP A 133 -12.07 20.04 -15.56
N GLN A 134 -11.54 18.82 -15.58
CA GLN A 134 -11.97 17.73 -14.71
C GLN A 134 -10.77 16.89 -14.26
N ASP A 135 -10.73 16.58 -12.98
CA ASP A 135 -9.65 15.79 -12.39
C ASP A 135 -10.18 14.41 -11.99
N PHE A 136 -9.46 13.38 -12.40
CA PHE A 136 -9.74 12.00 -12.02
C PHE A 136 -8.46 11.27 -11.67
N PHE A 137 -8.57 10.21 -10.89
CA PHE A 137 -7.42 9.39 -10.51
C PHE A 137 -7.71 7.90 -10.63
N ILE A 138 -6.63 7.13 -10.76
CA ILE A 138 -6.60 5.68 -10.62
C ILE A 138 -5.39 5.34 -9.73
N ASN A 139 -5.63 4.89 -8.52
CA ASN A 139 -4.60 4.37 -7.63
C ASN A 139 -4.57 2.83 -7.72
N LEU A 140 -3.53 2.30 -8.39
CA LEU A 140 -3.17 0.88 -8.34
C LEU A 140 -1.80 0.69 -7.65
N LYS A 141 -1.39 1.67 -6.86
CA LYS A 141 -0.16 1.62 -6.06
C LYS A 141 -0.45 1.11 -4.65
N ASP A 142 -1.53 1.63 -4.06
CA ASP A 142 -1.92 1.33 -2.68
C ASP A 142 -3.18 0.45 -2.65
N ALA A 143 -3.14 -0.66 -1.93
CA ALA A 143 -4.30 -1.51 -1.71
C ALA A 143 -5.36 -0.76 -0.86
N PRO A 144 -6.67 -0.93 -1.12
CA PRO A 144 -7.31 -1.91 -2.02
C PRO A 144 -7.39 -1.49 -3.50
N GLY A 145 -6.70 -0.42 -3.91
CA GLY A 145 -6.86 0.21 -5.20
C GLY A 145 -8.14 1.05 -5.26
N SER A 146 -8.10 2.17 -5.98
CA SER A 146 -9.24 3.09 -6.06
C SER A 146 -9.21 3.89 -7.35
N ALA A 147 -10.37 4.33 -7.82
CA ALA A 147 -10.48 5.26 -8.93
C ALA A 147 -11.71 6.16 -8.74
N GLY A 148 -11.67 7.37 -9.28
CA GLY A 148 -12.77 8.32 -9.13
C GLY A 148 -12.36 9.76 -9.42
N PRO A 149 -13.29 10.72 -9.23
CA PRO A 149 -12.99 12.14 -9.37
C PRO A 149 -12.06 12.62 -8.27
N GLY A 150 -11.16 13.55 -8.61
CA GLY A 150 -10.26 14.20 -7.66
C GLY A 150 -8.79 14.14 -8.08
N LYS A 151 -7.93 14.55 -7.14
CA LYS A 151 -6.48 14.62 -7.30
C LYS A 151 -5.77 13.72 -6.31
N LEU A 152 -4.67 13.13 -6.73
CA LEU A 152 -3.69 12.49 -5.87
C LEU A 152 -2.57 13.48 -5.55
N ASP A 153 -2.18 13.56 -4.28
CA ASP A 153 -1.09 14.43 -3.83
C ASP A 153 0.28 14.01 -4.38
N ALA A 154 0.45 12.71 -4.69
CA ALA A 154 1.68 12.13 -5.23
C ALA A 154 1.39 11.00 -6.22
N ALA A 155 1.02 11.36 -7.46
CA ALA A 155 0.84 10.40 -8.55
C ALA A 155 2.19 10.01 -9.19
N ASP A 156 2.35 8.72 -9.51
CA ASP A 156 3.54 8.25 -10.24
C ASP A 156 3.51 8.67 -11.70
N VAL A 157 2.31 8.76 -12.28
CA VAL A 157 2.07 9.15 -13.68
C VAL A 157 0.97 10.21 -13.71
N THR A 158 1.17 11.28 -14.47
CA THR A 158 0.15 12.30 -14.72
C THR A 158 -0.15 12.36 -16.20
N LEU A 159 -1.43 12.36 -16.58
CA LEU A 159 -1.91 12.42 -17.96
C LEU A 159 -2.75 13.68 -18.13
N GLU A 160 -2.33 14.59 -19.01
CA GLU A 160 -3.09 15.80 -19.37
C GLU A 160 -3.63 15.66 -20.79
N VAL A 161 -4.93 15.84 -20.97
CA VAL A 161 -5.61 15.61 -22.25
C VAL A 161 -6.95 16.36 -22.30
N ASP A 162 -7.46 16.73 -23.47
CA ASP A 162 -8.81 17.32 -23.56
C ASP A 162 -9.91 16.27 -23.30
N THR A 163 -11.01 16.69 -22.68
CA THR A 163 -12.19 15.84 -22.38
C THR A 163 -12.68 15.09 -23.62
N ALA A 164 -12.61 15.72 -24.80
CA ALA A 164 -13.00 15.14 -26.09
C ALA A 164 -12.20 13.89 -26.48
N HIS A 165 -11.04 13.63 -25.89
CA HIS A 165 -10.20 12.48 -26.18
C HIS A 165 -10.28 11.39 -25.09
N GLY A 166 -11.10 11.56 -24.05
CA GLY A 166 -11.24 10.60 -22.96
C GLY A 166 -11.66 9.19 -23.42
N GLU A 167 -12.59 9.09 -24.37
CA GLU A 167 -13.00 7.80 -24.94
C GLU A 167 -11.86 7.11 -25.68
N THR A 168 -10.96 7.86 -26.31
CA THR A 168 -9.79 7.29 -26.99
C THR A 168 -8.79 6.71 -25.99
N ILE A 169 -8.64 7.33 -24.81
CA ILE A 169 -7.73 6.84 -23.76
C ILE A 169 -8.22 5.52 -23.13
N PHE A 170 -9.53 5.38 -22.92
CA PHE A 170 -10.08 4.22 -22.20
C PHE A 170 -10.71 3.14 -23.10
N GLY A 171 -11.10 3.50 -24.32
CA GLY A 171 -11.79 2.61 -25.26
C GLY A 171 -11.13 2.48 -26.63
N GLY A 172 -10.15 3.35 -26.95
CA GLY A 172 -9.39 3.32 -28.20
C GLY A 172 -8.28 2.27 -28.19
N ASP A 173 -7.75 1.97 -29.37
CA ASP A 173 -6.57 1.10 -29.48
C ASP A 173 -5.27 1.84 -29.10
N MET A 174 -4.21 1.08 -28.85
CA MET A 174 -2.91 1.65 -28.46
C MET A 174 -2.32 2.57 -29.54
N ALA A 175 -2.65 2.39 -30.82
CA ALA A 175 -2.14 3.23 -31.90
C ALA A 175 -2.80 4.62 -31.87
N ALA A 176 -4.10 4.69 -31.55
CA ALA A 176 -4.84 5.94 -31.38
C ALA A 176 -4.33 6.73 -30.15
N VAL A 177 -4.08 6.04 -29.03
CA VAL A 177 -3.50 6.66 -27.82
C VAL A 177 -2.08 7.17 -28.09
N GLN A 178 -1.25 6.38 -28.78
CA GLN A 178 0.09 6.82 -29.20
C GLN A 178 0.03 8.04 -30.12
N LYS A 179 -0.92 8.10 -31.05
CA LYS A 179 -1.10 9.26 -31.94
C LYS A 179 -1.44 10.52 -31.16
N LEU A 180 -2.28 10.44 -30.13
CA LEU A 180 -2.56 11.57 -29.25
C LEU A 180 -1.30 12.03 -28.50
N TYR A 181 -0.47 11.09 -28.03
CA TYR A 181 0.79 11.41 -27.35
C TYR A 181 1.80 12.07 -28.30
N PHE A 182 2.07 11.47 -29.45
CA PHE A 182 3.02 12.01 -30.44
C PHE A 182 2.50 13.29 -31.12
N GLY A 183 1.18 13.47 -31.18
CA GLY A 183 0.51 14.69 -31.64
C GLY A 183 0.48 15.81 -30.60
N GLY A 184 0.93 15.56 -29.35
CA GLY A 184 0.95 16.54 -28.27
C GLY A 184 -0.40 16.83 -27.62
N GLN A 185 -1.44 16.07 -27.99
CA GLN A 185 -2.81 16.18 -27.45
C GLN A 185 -2.97 15.40 -26.13
N LEU A 186 -2.13 14.39 -25.91
CA LEU A 186 -1.94 13.73 -24.62
C LEU A 186 -0.53 14.03 -24.13
N LYS A 187 -0.40 14.66 -22.96
CA LYS A 187 0.89 14.83 -22.29
C LYS A 187 0.97 13.87 -21.12
N ILE A 188 2.11 13.21 -20.98
CA ILE A 188 2.39 12.28 -19.88
C ILE A 188 3.56 12.84 -19.07
N GLY A 189 3.29 13.16 -17.81
CA GLY A 189 4.26 13.55 -16.78
C GLY A 189 4.55 12.42 -15.80
N GLY A 190 5.59 12.59 -14.98
CA GLY A 190 6.04 11.57 -14.04
C GLY A 190 6.77 10.41 -14.72
N ASN A 191 6.46 9.19 -14.32
CA ASN A 191 7.08 7.97 -14.85
C ASN A 191 6.41 7.53 -16.16
N VAL A 192 6.87 8.09 -17.28
CA VAL A 192 6.35 7.80 -18.63
C VAL A 192 6.39 6.31 -18.97
N MET A 193 7.39 5.55 -18.49
CA MET A 193 7.43 4.10 -18.72
C MET A 193 6.33 3.35 -17.97
N ALA A 194 5.99 3.81 -16.76
CA ALA A 194 4.89 3.25 -15.98
C ALA A 194 3.52 3.58 -16.57
N SER A 195 3.40 4.61 -17.44
CA SER A 195 2.15 4.92 -18.15
C SER A 195 1.64 3.76 -19.01
N ASN A 196 2.54 2.93 -19.55
CA ASN A 196 2.19 1.73 -20.31
C ASN A 196 1.43 0.69 -19.46
N LYS A 197 1.59 0.72 -18.13
CA LYS A 197 0.87 -0.19 -17.24
C LYS A 197 -0.63 0.12 -17.15
N LEU A 198 -1.08 1.28 -17.65
CA LEU A 198 -2.50 1.57 -17.80
C LEU A 198 -3.20 0.55 -18.72
N ALA A 199 -2.46 -0.09 -19.64
CA ALA A 199 -2.96 -1.18 -20.46
C ALA A 199 -3.44 -2.40 -19.65
N ALA A 200 -3.07 -2.53 -18.37
CA ALA A 200 -3.64 -3.55 -17.48
C ALA A 200 -5.16 -3.40 -17.30
N LEU A 201 -5.71 -2.21 -17.55
CA LEU A 201 -7.14 -1.93 -17.53
C LEU A 201 -7.83 -2.18 -18.89
N ALA A 202 -7.09 -2.56 -19.93
CA ALA A 202 -7.67 -2.82 -21.25
C ALA A 202 -8.62 -4.04 -21.26
N SER A 203 -8.48 -4.96 -20.29
CA SER A 203 -9.39 -6.08 -20.08
C SER A 203 -10.67 -5.71 -19.31
N MET A 204 -10.90 -4.42 -19.03
CA MET A 204 -12.10 -3.96 -18.36
C MET A 204 -13.34 -4.29 -19.19
N ASP A 205 -14.32 -4.91 -18.54
CA ASP A 205 -15.62 -5.16 -19.14
C ASP A 205 -16.35 -3.83 -19.39
N LYS A 206 -16.58 -3.52 -20.68
CA LYS A 206 -17.28 -2.32 -21.13
C LYS A 206 -18.70 -2.21 -20.54
N GLN A 207 -19.32 -3.33 -20.14
CA GLN A 207 -20.62 -3.32 -19.47
C GLN A 207 -20.61 -2.62 -18.10
N LEU A 208 -19.45 -2.51 -17.44
CA LEU A 208 -19.32 -1.79 -16.16
C LEU A 208 -19.59 -0.29 -16.31
N VAL A 209 -19.19 0.29 -17.44
CA VAL A 209 -19.45 1.71 -17.76
C VAL A 209 -20.94 1.94 -18.03
N GLU A 210 -21.59 1.00 -18.71
CA GLU A 210 -23.04 1.03 -18.93
C GLU A 210 -23.84 0.85 -17.63
N VAL A 211 -23.38 0.01 -16.71
CA VAL A 211 -24.00 -0.15 -15.39
C VAL A 211 -23.86 1.16 -14.59
N ALA A 212 -22.68 1.78 -14.59
CA ALA A 212 -22.46 3.07 -13.92
C ALA A 212 -23.33 4.19 -14.51
N ARG A 213 -23.42 4.27 -15.84
CA ARG A 213 -24.30 5.21 -16.55
C ARG A 213 -25.77 5.01 -16.17
N LYS A 214 -26.27 3.77 -16.20
CA LYS A 214 -27.66 3.46 -15.80
C LYS A 214 -27.94 3.85 -14.35
N GLN A 215 -26.97 3.63 -13.45
CA GLN A 215 -27.09 4.05 -12.05
C GLN A 215 -27.13 5.59 -11.91
N ARG A 216 -26.31 6.33 -12.66
CA ARG A 216 -26.33 7.81 -12.69
C ARG A 216 -27.65 8.35 -13.26
N VAL A 217 -28.11 7.80 -14.37
CA VAL A 217 -29.37 8.19 -15.03
C VAL A 217 -30.56 7.90 -14.10
N ALA A 218 -30.56 6.74 -13.43
CA ALA A 218 -31.57 6.39 -12.42
C ALA A 218 -31.52 7.30 -11.17
N ALA A 219 -30.35 7.86 -10.84
CA ALA A 219 -30.16 8.81 -9.75
C ALA A 219 -30.48 10.27 -10.11
N GLY A 220 -31.03 10.54 -11.30
CA GLY A 220 -31.49 11.88 -11.69
C GLY A 220 -30.49 12.74 -12.45
N GLY A 221 -29.45 12.15 -13.07
CA GLY A 221 -28.67 12.85 -14.11
C GLY A 221 -27.69 13.93 -13.65
N GLY A 222 -27.16 13.84 -12.42
CA GLY A 222 -26.13 14.76 -11.92
C GLY A 222 -24.76 14.51 -12.54
N GLY A 223 -24.52 15.01 -13.76
CA GLY A 223 -23.19 15.11 -14.37
C GLY A 223 -22.67 16.55 -14.26
N GLY A 224 -21.64 16.77 -13.44
CA GLY A 224 -20.92 18.04 -13.39
C GLY A 224 -20.13 18.21 -12.09
N GLY A 225 -18.81 18.03 -12.15
CA GLY A 225 -17.90 18.18 -11.01
C GLY A 225 -17.57 19.63 -10.66
N GLY A 226 -17.27 19.86 -9.36
CA GLY A 226 -16.44 20.96 -8.88
C GLY A 226 -17.08 21.93 -7.87
N GLY A 227 -16.83 21.72 -6.57
CA GLY A 227 -17.07 22.74 -5.54
C GLY A 227 -16.96 22.24 -4.09
N ALA A 228 -15.76 22.37 -3.49
CA ALA A 228 -15.52 22.31 -2.03
C ALA A 228 -16.11 23.58 -1.35
N ALA A 229 -16.48 23.67 -0.08
CA ALA A 229 -16.27 22.86 1.13
C ALA A 229 -17.32 23.24 2.21
N SER A 230 -17.46 22.37 3.23
CA SER A 230 -17.76 22.64 4.67
C SER A 230 -19.06 23.40 5.05
N ASP A 231 -19.86 23.04 6.05
CA ASP A 231 -19.68 22.10 7.16
C ASP A 231 -21.04 21.81 7.82
N THR A 232 -21.08 20.72 8.61
CA THR A 232 -22.05 20.38 9.67
C THR A 232 -23.54 20.13 9.32
N ALA A 233 -23.89 18.84 9.22
CA ALA A 233 -24.92 18.23 10.07
C ALA A 233 -24.88 16.70 9.90
N ALA A 234 -24.71 16.00 11.03
CA ALA A 234 -24.78 14.56 11.12
C ALA A 234 -26.18 14.04 10.72
N ALA A 235 -26.21 13.12 9.75
CA ALA A 235 -27.22 12.07 9.68
C ALA A 235 -26.64 10.90 8.86
N SER A 236 -26.53 9.77 9.54
CA SER A 236 -26.15 8.44 9.04
C SER A 236 -27.01 7.98 7.84
N GLY A 237 -26.38 7.46 6.78
CA GLY A 237 -27.07 6.89 5.62
C GLY A 237 -26.23 5.85 4.84
N GLY A 238 -26.18 4.63 5.38
CA GLY A 238 -26.03 3.33 4.71
C GLY A 238 -25.07 3.16 3.52
N ALA A 239 -23.89 2.59 3.76
CA ALA A 239 -23.07 1.99 2.73
C ALA A 239 -23.79 0.76 2.11
N ALA A 240 -23.91 0.72 0.77
CA ALA A 240 -24.43 -0.46 0.07
C ALA A 240 -23.51 -1.67 0.32
N GLN A 241 -24.07 -2.70 0.98
CA GLN A 241 -23.35 -3.89 1.41
C GLN A 241 -22.97 -4.77 0.21
N SER A 242 -21.71 -5.23 0.17
CA SER A 242 -21.24 -6.12 -0.90
C SER A 242 -21.90 -7.49 -0.77
N GLN A 243 -22.46 -7.99 -1.87
CA GLN A 243 -23.22 -9.24 -1.83
C GLN A 243 -22.33 -10.47 -1.66
N GLU A 244 -21.03 -10.47 -1.92
CA GLU A 244 -20.18 -11.68 -1.91
C GLU A 244 -19.80 -12.19 -0.50
N VAL A 245 -19.46 -13.49 -0.39
CA VAL A 245 -18.90 -14.07 0.85
C VAL A 245 -17.56 -13.41 1.13
N THR A 246 -17.36 -12.90 2.34
CA THR A 246 -16.10 -12.30 2.77
C THR A 246 -15.37 -13.17 3.79
N LEU A 247 -14.09 -12.86 4.03
CA LEU A 247 -13.30 -13.43 5.13
C LEU A 247 -14.02 -13.31 6.48
N ALA A 248 -14.70 -12.18 6.72
CA ALA A 248 -15.48 -11.98 7.93
C ALA A 248 -16.64 -12.98 8.04
N ASP A 249 -17.34 -13.30 6.94
CA ASP A 249 -18.41 -14.31 6.97
C ASP A 249 -17.85 -15.70 7.27
N MET A 250 -16.71 -16.04 6.67
CA MET A 250 -16.06 -17.34 6.87
C MET A 250 -15.65 -17.54 8.33
N PHE A 251 -14.96 -16.57 8.93
CA PHE A 251 -14.55 -16.67 10.34
C PHE A 251 -15.71 -16.51 11.32
N THR A 252 -16.79 -15.80 10.92
CA THR A 252 -18.05 -15.79 11.68
C THR A 252 -18.73 -17.16 11.66
N ALA A 253 -18.75 -17.83 10.50
CA ALA A 253 -19.27 -19.19 10.38
C ALA A 253 -18.44 -20.19 11.18
N VAL A 254 -17.10 -20.06 11.16
CA VAL A 254 -16.19 -20.85 12.00
C VAL A 254 -16.49 -20.62 13.49
N ALA A 255 -16.65 -19.36 13.92
CA ALA A 255 -16.98 -19.05 15.32
C ALA A 255 -18.32 -19.66 15.74
N ALA A 256 -19.33 -19.60 14.87
CA ALA A 256 -20.63 -20.23 15.10
C ALA A 256 -20.56 -21.76 15.13
N GLU A 257 -19.68 -22.38 14.35
CA GLU A 257 -19.42 -23.83 14.38
C GLU A 257 -18.78 -24.25 15.69
N ILE A 258 -17.77 -23.51 16.17
CA ILE A 258 -17.10 -23.75 17.45
C ILE A 258 -18.09 -23.62 18.61
N ALA A 259 -18.93 -22.58 18.60
CA ALA A 259 -19.96 -22.39 19.61
C ALA A 259 -21.01 -23.52 19.61
N ALA A 260 -21.35 -24.07 18.44
CA ALA A 260 -22.29 -25.18 18.30
C ALA A 260 -21.67 -26.55 18.66
N LYS A 261 -20.35 -26.67 18.61
CA LYS A 261 -19.60 -27.91 18.88
C LYS A 261 -18.41 -27.65 19.81
N PRO A 262 -18.64 -27.40 21.12
CA PRO A 262 -17.57 -27.14 22.08
C PRO A 262 -16.52 -28.27 22.15
N GLU A 263 -16.89 -29.51 21.80
CA GLU A 263 -15.98 -30.65 21.75
C GLU A 263 -14.84 -30.50 20.73
N LEU A 264 -14.92 -29.53 19.81
CA LEU A 264 -13.84 -29.19 18.88
C LEU A 264 -12.61 -28.64 19.61
N VAL A 265 -12.82 -27.89 20.69
CA VAL A 265 -11.74 -27.35 21.54
C VAL A 265 -10.96 -28.49 22.18
N ASP A 266 -11.67 -29.50 22.70
CA ASP A 266 -11.03 -30.66 23.33
C ASP A 266 -10.35 -31.60 22.32
N LYS A 267 -10.82 -31.66 21.08
CA LYS A 267 -10.23 -32.48 20.01
C LYS A 267 -8.98 -31.84 19.39
N ALA A 268 -8.96 -30.51 19.24
CA ALA A 268 -7.86 -29.81 18.60
C ALA A 268 -6.79 -29.31 19.58
N LYS A 269 -7.18 -28.74 20.73
CA LYS A 269 -6.27 -28.18 21.77
C LYS A 269 -5.16 -27.29 21.21
N THR A 270 -5.47 -26.52 20.17
CA THR A 270 -4.50 -25.77 19.37
C THR A 270 -5.04 -24.39 19.04
N ALA A 271 -4.21 -23.36 19.20
CA ALA A 271 -4.51 -22.01 18.73
C ALA A 271 -3.85 -21.76 17.36
N PHE A 272 -4.65 -21.35 16.38
CA PHE A 272 -4.23 -21.08 15.01
C PHE A 272 -4.27 -19.58 14.71
N GLN A 273 -3.18 -19.07 14.16
CA GLN A 273 -3.10 -17.76 13.55
C GLN A 273 -3.12 -17.90 12.03
N PHE A 274 -3.93 -17.10 11.36
CA PHE A 274 -3.95 -16.95 9.91
C PHE A 274 -3.41 -15.55 9.58
N GLN A 275 -2.42 -15.51 8.69
CA GLN A 275 -1.84 -14.28 8.17
C GLN A 275 -2.06 -14.26 6.66
N PHE A 276 -3.04 -13.50 6.22
CA PHE A 276 -3.29 -13.38 4.79
C PHE A 276 -2.39 -12.32 4.18
N GLN A 277 -1.86 -12.61 3.00
CA GLN A 277 -1.23 -11.61 2.15
C GLN A 277 -2.22 -11.25 1.03
N ASN A 278 -2.39 -9.96 0.76
CA ASN A 278 -3.23 -9.40 -0.31
C ASN A 278 -4.75 -9.59 -0.14
N PRO A 279 -5.44 -8.66 0.55
CA PRO A 279 -4.88 -7.66 1.45
C PRO A 279 -4.28 -8.29 2.72
N THR A 280 -3.33 -7.60 3.34
CA THR A 280 -2.75 -8.07 4.60
C THR A 280 -3.78 -8.00 5.71
N CYS A 281 -4.20 -9.15 6.22
CA CYS A 281 -5.12 -9.23 7.36
C CYS A 281 -4.86 -10.47 8.19
N SER A 282 -5.07 -10.33 9.50
CA SER A 282 -4.85 -11.38 10.49
C SER A 282 -6.21 -11.87 11.00
N TYR A 283 -6.35 -13.19 11.09
CA TYR A 283 -7.50 -13.85 11.70
C TYR A 283 -7.03 -14.99 12.60
N PHE A 284 -7.85 -15.40 13.55
CA PHE A 284 -7.52 -16.47 14.46
C PHE A 284 -8.63 -17.52 14.58
N ILE A 285 -8.21 -18.72 14.98
CA ILE A 285 -9.09 -19.78 15.47
C ILE A 285 -8.45 -20.32 16.75
N ASP A 286 -9.08 -20.06 17.89
CA ASP A 286 -8.71 -20.63 19.18
C ASP A 286 -9.55 -21.89 19.44
N LEU A 287 -8.90 -23.05 19.32
CA LEU A 287 -9.42 -24.34 19.78
C LEU A 287 -8.60 -24.88 20.94
N LYS A 288 -7.96 -24.00 21.72
CA LYS A 288 -7.12 -24.35 22.86
C LYS A 288 -7.75 -23.92 24.17
N ASN A 289 -8.31 -22.72 24.22
CA ASN A 289 -8.94 -22.18 25.43
C ASN A 289 -10.45 -22.28 25.30
N ALA A 290 -11.13 -23.00 26.19
CA ALA A 290 -12.60 -23.01 26.24
C ALA A 290 -13.14 -21.59 26.54
N PRO A 291 -14.23 -21.15 25.89
CA PRO A 291 -15.15 -21.91 25.02
C PRO A 291 -14.71 -22.06 23.56
N GLY A 292 -13.49 -21.65 23.22
CA GLY A 292 -13.00 -21.54 21.85
C GLY A 292 -13.53 -20.29 21.16
N GLY A 293 -12.98 -19.96 20.00
CA GLY A 293 -13.47 -18.83 19.23
C GLY A 293 -12.72 -18.63 17.92
N ALA A 294 -13.30 -17.84 17.02
CA ALA A 294 -12.65 -17.44 15.78
C ALA A 294 -13.04 -16.00 15.44
N GLY A 295 -12.15 -15.28 14.75
CA GLY A 295 -12.42 -13.89 14.42
C GLY A 295 -11.22 -13.17 13.81
N ALA A 296 -11.42 -11.89 13.48
CA ALA A 296 -10.34 -11.02 13.03
C ALA A 296 -9.41 -10.69 14.20
N GLY A 297 -8.11 -10.60 13.92
CA GLY A 297 -7.09 -10.22 14.88
C GLY A 297 -5.92 -11.21 14.99
N GLU A 298 -5.10 -10.97 16.00
CA GLU A 298 -3.90 -11.76 16.30
C GLU A 298 -4.03 -12.45 17.65
N VAL A 299 -3.57 -13.69 17.74
CA VAL A 299 -3.37 -14.40 19.00
C VAL A 299 -1.98 -14.06 19.50
N ALA A 300 -1.85 -13.75 20.80
CA ALA A 300 -0.56 -13.38 21.40
C ALA A 300 0.49 -14.52 21.36
N SER A 301 0.03 -15.77 21.45
CA SER A 301 0.90 -16.97 21.44
C SER A 301 0.22 -18.11 20.65
N PRO A 302 0.14 -18.03 19.32
CA PRO A 302 -0.44 -19.09 18.52
C PRO A 302 0.48 -20.32 18.52
N ASP A 303 -0.10 -21.52 18.56
CA ASP A 303 0.66 -22.76 18.41
C ASP A 303 1.05 -22.99 16.96
N VAL A 304 0.19 -22.56 16.03
CA VAL A 304 0.37 -22.70 14.58
C VAL A 304 0.08 -21.37 13.92
N THR A 305 0.96 -20.92 13.04
CA THR A 305 0.73 -19.77 12.17
C THR A 305 0.72 -20.23 10.72
N ILE A 306 -0.34 -19.89 10.00
CA ILE A 306 -0.57 -20.25 8.61
C ILE A 306 -0.60 -18.96 7.78
N ALA A 307 0.39 -18.79 6.92
CA ALA A 307 0.53 -17.65 6.03
C ALA A 307 0.18 -18.06 4.60
N LEU A 308 -0.80 -17.40 3.98
CA LEU A 308 -1.29 -17.72 2.64
C LEU A 308 -1.98 -16.50 1.99
N ASP A 309 -2.20 -16.52 0.69
CA ASP A 309 -2.98 -15.48 0.02
C ASP A 309 -4.49 -15.66 0.26
N THR A 310 -5.25 -14.56 0.32
CA THR A 310 -6.72 -14.61 0.52
C THR A 310 -7.45 -15.43 -0.54
N LYS A 311 -6.91 -15.51 -1.77
CA LYS A 311 -7.48 -16.31 -2.87
C LYS A 311 -7.54 -17.81 -2.57
N HIS A 312 -6.74 -18.30 -1.61
CA HIS A 312 -6.67 -19.72 -1.24
C HIS A 312 -7.55 -20.09 -0.03
N LEU A 313 -8.32 -19.14 0.51
CA LEU A 313 -9.18 -19.35 1.67
C LEU A 313 -10.20 -20.49 1.46
N ALA A 314 -10.84 -20.51 0.29
CA ALA A 314 -11.82 -21.54 -0.04
C ALA A 314 -11.18 -22.93 -0.10
N THR A 315 -9.91 -23.04 -0.50
CA THR A 315 -9.16 -24.29 -0.49
C THR A 315 -8.80 -24.72 0.93
N LEU A 316 -8.42 -23.77 1.79
CA LEU A 316 -8.05 -24.01 3.18
C LEU A 316 -9.20 -24.59 4.03
N PHE A 317 -10.42 -24.08 3.85
CA PHE A 317 -11.60 -24.52 4.61
C PHE A 317 -12.56 -25.42 3.83
N GLY A 318 -12.35 -25.60 2.52
CA GLY A 318 -13.23 -26.36 1.62
C GLY A 318 -13.13 -27.88 1.71
N GLY A 319 -12.16 -28.41 2.46
CA GLY A 319 -12.05 -29.83 2.80
C GLY A 319 -11.19 -30.69 1.86
N ASP A 320 -10.58 -30.11 0.81
CA ASP A 320 -9.66 -30.86 -0.06
C ASP A 320 -8.22 -30.81 0.47
N MET A 321 -7.86 -31.84 1.25
CA MET A 321 -6.52 -31.97 1.83
C MET A 321 -5.41 -32.12 0.79
N ALA A 322 -5.69 -32.69 -0.38
CA ALA A 322 -4.69 -32.81 -1.44
C ALA A 322 -4.38 -31.42 -2.03
N ALA A 323 -5.41 -30.59 -2.21
CA ALA A 323 -5.23 -29.21 -2.64
C ALA A 323 -4.49 -28.36 -1.59
N VAL A 324 -4.80 -28.51 -0.29
CA VAL A 324 -4.08 -27.81 0.79
C VAL A 324 -2.60 -28.25 0.85
N GLN A 325 -2.32 -29.55 0.71
CA GLN A 325 -0.95 -30.06 0.65
C GLN A 325 -0.19 -29.49 -0.56
N LYS A 326 -0.85 -29.38 -1.72
CA LYS A 326 -0.25 -28.78 -2.91
C LYS A 326 0.12 -27.31 -2.71
N LEU A 327 -0.72 -26.53 -2.01
CA LEU A 327 -0.38 -25.15 -1.65
C LEU A 327 0.84 -25.09 -0.73
N PHE A 328 0.94 -26.01 0.22
CA PHE A 328 2.09 -26.07 1.13
C PHE A 328 3.39 -26.46 0.41
N PHE A 329 3.38 -27.56 -0.34
CA PHE A 329 4.56 -28.00 -1.10
C PHE A 329 4.91 -27.07 -2.27
N GLY A 330 3.93 -26.32 -2.78
CA GLY A 330 4.12 -25.26 -3.77
C GLY A 330 4.63 -23.94 -3.20
N GLY A 331 4.71 -23.79 -1.87
CA GLY A 331 5.18 -22.58 -1.21
C GLY A 331 4.17 -21.42 -1.15
N GLU A 332 2.94 -21.62 -1.65
CA GLU A 332 1.83 -20.66 -1.60
C GLU A 332 1.14 -20.62 -0.23
N LEU A 333 1.31 -21.68 0.57
CA LEU A 333 0.93 -21.75 1.97
C LEU A 333 2.16 -22.07 2.80
N LYS A 334 2.45 -21.24 3.80
CA LYS A 334 3.55 -21.44 4.76
C LYS A 334 2.99 -21.70 6.14
N ILE A 335 3.55 -22.69 6.83
CA ILE A 335 3.19 -23.03 8.20
C ILE A 335 4.42 -22.80 9.08
N SER A 336 4.26 -22.00 10.12
CA SER A 336 5.27 -21.80 11.17
C SER A 336 4.69 -22.14 12.54
N GLY A 337 5.56 -22.33 13.53
CA GLY A 337 5.18 -22.89 14.84
C GLY A 337 5.15 -24.41 14.81
N ASN A 338 4.13 -25.01 15.44
CA ASN A 338 3.97 -26.45 15.54
C ASN A 338 3.31 -27.03 14.27
N VAL A 339 4.13 -27.31 13.25
CA VAL A 339 3.66 -27.85 11.97
C VAL A 339 2.86 -29.15 12.12
N MET A 340 3.15 -30.00 13.12
CA MET A 340 2.36 -31.22 13.34
C MET A 340 0.95 -30.90 13.87
N ALA A 341 0.82 -29.86 14.69
CA ALA A 341 -0.47 -29.38 15.16
C ALA A 341 -1.31 -28.69 14.07
N SER A 342 -0.71 -28.29 12.93
CA SER A 342 -1.47 -27.71 11.83
C SER A 342 -2.52 -28.67 11.26
N ASN A 343 -2.23 -29.98 11.30
CA ASN A 343 -3.17 -31.02 10.89
C ASN A 343 -4.43 -31.05 11.77
N LYS A 344 -4.38 -30.52 13.01
CA LYS A 344 -5.56 -30.43 13.88
C LYS A 344 -6.62 -29.46 13.37
N LEU A 345 -6.29 -28.59 12.41
CA LEU A 345 -7.29 -27.79 11.70
C LEU A 345 -8.31 -28.66 10.95
N SER A 346 -7.98 -29.95 10.69
CA SER A 346 -8.89 -30.91 10.06
C SER A 346 -10.18 -31.13 10.84
N VAL A 347 -10.26 -30.81 12.14
CA VAL A 347 -11.50 -30.92 12.90
C VAL A 347 -12.60 -29.99 12.40
N LEU A 348 -12.24 -28.94 11.65
CA LEU A 348 -13.16 -28.03 10.97
C LEU A 348 -13.48 -28.45 9.53
N GLN A 349 -12.92 -29.57 9.05
CA GLN A 349 -13.29 -30.11 7.75
C GLN A 349 -14.73 -30.63 7.77
N GLY A 350 -15.45 -30.37 6.68
CA GLY A 350 -16.88 -30.70 6.61
C GLY A 350 -17.76 -29.71 7.37
N MET A 351 -17.24 -28.53 7.74
CA MET A 351 -18.07 -27.40 8.14
C MET A 351 -19.17 -27.18 7.10
N ASP A 352 -20.39 -27.01 7.58
CA ASP A 352 -21.54 -26.81 6.71
C ASP A 352 -21.37 -25.52 5.90
N LYS A 353 -21.25 -25.68 4.58
CA LYS A 353 -21.13 -24.56 3.64
C LYS A 353 -22.29 -23.59 3.78
N GLN A 354 -23.45 -24.05 4.24
CA GLN A 354 -24.62 -23.23 4.50
C GLN A 354 -24.37 -22.20 5.61
N ARG A 355 -23.51 -22.48 6.60
CA ARG A 355 -23.20 -21.53 7.68
C ARG A 355 -22.46 -20.29 7.20
N VAL A 356 -21.66 -20.43 6.14
CA VAL A 356 -20.97 -19.30 5.49
C VAL A 356 -21.98 -18.42 4.76
N GLU A 357 -22.96 -19.05 4.08
CA GLU A 357 -24.06 -18.35 3.44
C GLU A 357 -25.03 -17.71 4.45
N ASP A 358 -25.26 -18.33 5.60
CA ASP A 358 -26.09 -17.79 6.67
C ASP A 358 -25.41 -16.62 7.37
N ALA A 359 -24.09 -16.68 7.60
CA ALA A 359 -23.32 -15.54 8.11
C ALA A 359 -23.36 -14.34 7.12
N ARG A 360 -23.21 -14.63 5.83
CA ARG A 360 -23.37 -13.64 4.75
C ARG A 360 -24.78 -13.04 4.74
N LYS A 361 -25.83 -13.86 4.81
CA LYS A 361 -27.23 -13.39 4.88
C LYS A 361 -27.50 -12.57 6.13
N ALA A 362 -26.99 -12.97 7.29
CA ALA A 362 -27.13 -12.24 8.54
C ALA A 362 -26.47 -10.86 8.46
N ARG A 363 -25.27 -10.77 7.87
CA ARG A 363 -24.61 -9.49 7.58
C ARG A 363 -25.44 -8.61 6.64
N LEU A 364 -26.05 -9.20 5.62
CA LEU A 364 -26.88 -8.49 4.64
C LEU A 364 -28.26 -8.09 5.19
N ALA A 365 -28.79 -8.81 6.19
CA ALA A 365 -30.09 -8.55 6.80
C ALA A 365 -30.04 -7.54 7.96
N GLY A 366 -28.94 -7.50 8.71
CA GLY A 366 -28.78 -6.64 9.88
C GLY A 366 -28.33 -5.22 9.53
N GLY A 367 -29.13 -4.42 8.82
CA GLY A 367 -28.82 -3.03 8.44
C GLY A 367 -28.57 -2.06 9.62
N ALA A 368 -27.52 -2.26 10.40
CA ALA A 368 -26.90 -1.34 11.35
C ALA A 368 -25.60 -1.96 11.88
N THR A 369 -24.59 -1.11 12.04
CA THR A 369 -23.26 -1.40 12.57
C THR A 369 -22.53 -2.52 11.84
N SER A 370 -21.87 -2.10 10.77
CA SER A 370 -20.46 -2.45 10.69
C SER A 370 -19.86 -2.17 12.08
N ALA A 371 -19.73 -3.22 12.88
CA ALA A 371 -18.56 -3.39 13.71
C ALA A 371 -17.36 -3.69 12.79
N ALA A 372 -17.12 -2.87 11.76
CA ALA A 372 -15.96 -2.01 11.85
C ALA A 372 -16.05 -1.31 13.21
N SER A 373 -15.55 -2.02 14.23
CA SER A 373 -14.47 -1.42 14.97
C SER A 373 -13.57 -0.80 13.91
N SER A 374 -13.80 0.50 13.63
CA SER A 374 -12.69 1.43 13.63
C SER A 374 -11.76 0.88 14.66
N ALA A 375 -10.51 0.60 14.29
CA ALA A 375 -9.52 0.25 15.27
C ALA A 375 -9.86 1.03 16.54
N ALA A 376 -10.43 0.36 17.56
CA ALA A 376 -10.05 0.64 18.91
C ALA A 376 -8.57 0.52 18.73
N LYS A 377 -7.93 1.68 18.57
CA LYS A 377 -6.50 1.83 18.46
C LYS A 377 -6.08 0.95 19.61
N ALA A 378 -5.63 -0.28 19.30
CA ALA A 378 -4.92 -1.06 20.27
C ALA A 378 -3.87 -0.06 20.68
N ALA A 379 -4.00 0.44 21.91
CA ALA A 379 -3.26 1.59 22.39
C ALA A 379 -1.86 1.40 21.85
N PRO A 380 -1.35 2.38 21.06
CA PRO A 380 -0.27 2.17 20.09
C PRO A 380 0.71 1.18 20.69
N ARG A 381 0.84 -0.05 20.12
CA ARG A 381 1.48 -1.22 20.77
C ARG A 381 2.46 -0.70 21.80
N LYS A 382 2.06 -0.67 23.08
CA LYS A 382 2.87 0.04 24.09
C LYS A 382 4.20 -0.67 24.06
N ALA A 383 5.25 0.00 23.58
CA ALA A 383 6.56 -0.62 23.35
C ALA A 383 6.96 -1.30 24.65
N LYS A 384 6.89 -2.64 24.68
CA LYS A 384 7.13 -3.39 25.91
C LYS A 384 8.62 -3.45 26.18
N ALA A 385 9.44 -3.25 25.16
CA ALA A 385 10.88 -3.15 25.27
C ALA A 385 11.31 -2.11 26.29
N GLY A 386 10.73 -0.91 26.30
CA GLY A 386 11.07 0.11 27.31
C GLY A 386 10.79 -0.36 28.75
N GLU A 387 9.61 -0.95 28.98
CA GLU A 387 9.23 -1.48 30.31
C GLU A 387 10.04 -2.72 30.70
N ALA A 388 10.30 -3.63 29.74
CA ALA A 388 11.08 -4.84 29.93
C ALA A 388 12.55 -4.52 30.21
N VAL A 389 13.12 -3.54 29.50
CA VAL A 389 14.49 -3.07 29.71
C VAL A 389 14.63 -2.34 31.05
N ALA A 390 13.63 -1.55 31.45
CA ALA A 390 13.60 -0.95 32.78
C ALA A 390 13.53 -2.01 33.90
N ALA A 391 12.67 -3.02 33.75
CA ALA A 391 12.57 -4.13 34.70
C ALA A 391 13.86 -4.97 34.74
N LEU A 392 14.50 -5.20 33.59
CA LEU A 392 15.78 -5.86 33.49
C LEU A 392 16.89 -5.07 34.21
N GLY A 393 16.91 -3.74 34.05
CA GLY A 393 17.84 -2.87 34.79
C GLY A 393 17.68 -2.97 36.31
N GLN A 394 16.44 -3.02 36.81
CA GLN A 394 16.19 -3.22 38.25
C GLN A 394 16.70 -4.58 38.76
N ARG A 395 16.59 -5.64 37.96
CA ARG A 395 17.10 -6.98 38.33
C ARG A 395 18.61 -7.09 38.25
N LEU A 396 19.21 -6.37 37.31
CA LEU A 396 20.65 -6.32 37.14
C LEU A 396 21.33 -5.42 38.19
N ALA A 397 20.61 -4.54 38.86
CA ALA A 397 21.16 -3.63 39.87
C ALA A 397 21.85 -4.34 41.05
N THR A 398 21.51 -5.60 41.32
CA THR A 398 22.12 -6.44 42.37
C THR A 398 23.16 -7.41 41.84
N GLN A 399 23.36 -7.47 40.51
CA GLN A 399 24.31 -8.35 39.87
C GLN A 399 25.70 -7.71 39.86
N SER A 400 26.72 -8.55 40.03
CA SER A 400 28.12 -8.15 39.90
C SER A 400 28.70 -8.83 38.67
N GLY A 401 29.24 -8.02 37.76
CA GLY A 401 29.77 -8.48 36.47
C GLY A 401 30.66 -7.42 35.84
N GLY A 402 31.07 -7.66 34.61
CA GLY A 402 31.82 -6.71 33.81
C GLY A 402 31.52 -6.92 32.33
N GLY A 403 31.48 -5.82 31.58
CA GLY A 403 31.22 -5.83 30.14
C GLY A 403 29.92 -5.13 29.76
N VAL A 404 29.77 -4.88 28.46
CA VAL A 404 28.64 -4.15 27.89
C VAL A 404 27.87 -5.07 26.96
N VAL A 405 26.55 -5.14 27.13
CA VAL A 405 25.64 -5.86 26.23
C VAL A 405 24.80 -4.87 25.44
N GLN A 406 24.83 -4.98 24.12
CA GLN A 406 23.92 -4.25 23.24
C GLN A 406 22.66 -5.08 23.01
N LEU A 407 21.50 -4.50 23.27
CA LEU A 407 20.21 -5.06 22.95
C LEU A 407 19.64 -4.35 21.72
N ARG A 408 19.25 -5.13 20.71
CA ARG A 408 18.54 -4.68 19.52
C ARG A 408 17.18 -5.35 19.48
N VAL A 409 16.13 -4.55 19.60
CA VAL A 409 14.76 -5.01 19.56
C VAL A 409 14.18 -4.77 18.19
N LYS A 410 13.43 -5.75 17.67
CA LYS A 410 12.65 -5.63 16.44
C LYS A 410 11.16 -5.58 16.78
N ASP A 411 10.40 -4.86 15.95
CA ASP A 411 8.93 -4.83 15.96
C ASP A 411 8.27 -4.35 17.26
N PRO A 412 8.50 -3.10 17.73
CA PRO A 412 9.17 -1.99 17.02
C PRO A 412 10.69 -1.96 17.20
N ASP A 413 11.38 -1.31 16.27
CA ASP A 413 12.83 -1.15 16.33
C ASP A 413 13.24 -0.32 17.56
N GLY A 414 14.14 -0.86 18.37
CA GLY A 414 14.68 -0.20 19.54
C GLY A 414 16.08 -0.68 19.86
N ALA A 415 16.88 0.17 20.50
CA ALA A 415 18.25 -0.16 20.87
C ALA A 415 18.52 0.31 22.30
N TRP A 416 19.09 -0.58 23.11
CA TRP A 416 19.53 -0.27 24.47
C TRP A 416 20.90 -0.85 24.72
N SER A 417 21.68 -0.19 25.55
CA SER A 417 22.94 -0.70 26.05
C SER A 417 22.83 -0.96 27.55
N ILE A 418 23.41 -2.09 27.97
CA ILE A 418 23.43 -2.55 29.35
C ILE A 418 24.90 -2.63 29.75
N ASP A 419 25.32 -1.73 30.63
CA ASP A 419 26.68 -1.69 31.16
C ASP A 419 26.73 -2.40 32.51
N LEU A 420 27.24 -3.63 32.51
CA LEU A 420 27.40 -4.44 33.72
C LEU A 420 28.67 -4.08 34.50
N GLY A 421 29.56 -3.27 33.92
CA GLY A 421 30.76 -2.77 34.59
C GLY A 421 30.52 -1.48 35.40
N ALA A 422 29.40 -0.80 35.17
CA ALA A 422 28.97 0.32 36.00
C ALA A 422 28.58 -0.17 37.42
N ASN A 423 28.76 0.69 38.44
CA ASN A 423 28.36 0.39 39.81
C ASN A 423 27.34 1.43 40.33
N PRO A 424 26.04 1.10 40.38
CA PRO A 424 25.42 -0.17 39.97
C PRO A 424 25.36 -0.31 38.43
N PRO A 425 25.12 -1.54 37.91
CA PRO A 425 24.90 -1.76 36.48
C PRO A 425 23.87 -0.80 35.91
N SER A 426 24.17 -0.21 34.76
CA SER A 426 23.36 0.84 34.17
C SER A 426 22.75 0.41 32.84
N VAL A 427 21.58 0.95 32.54
CA VAL A 427 20.85 0.68 31.31
C VAL A 427 20.54 2.01 30.65
N SER A 428 20.86 2.13 29.36
CA SER A 428 20.71 3.38 28.60
C SER A 428 20.14 3.09 27.22
N GLU A 429 19.24 3.95 26.74
CA GLU A 429 18.73 3.88 25.36
C GLU A 429 19.80 4.34 24.37
N GLY A 430 19.94 3.61 23.26
CA GLY A 430 20.93 3.88 22.23
C GLY A 430 21.80 2.68 21.85
N VAL A 431 22.74 2.94 20.94
CA VAL A 431 23.72 1.97 20.45
C VAL A 431 25.09 2.30 21.03
N ARG A 432 25.80 1.27 21.48
CA ARG A 432 27.20 1.33 21.89
C ARG A 432 28.04 0.40 21.03
N ASP A 433 29.17 0.91 20.55
CA ASP A 433 30.10 0.19 19.66
C ASP A 433 31.13 -0.65 20.44
N ASP A 434 31.24 -0.45 21.75
CA ASP A 434 32.13 -1.19 22.65
C ASP A 434 31.45 -2.40 23.33
N ALA A 435 30.29 -2.83 22.83
CA ALA A 435 29.56 -3.97 23.35
C ALA A 435 30.31 -5.29 23.10
N GLY A 436 30.56 -6.05 24.17
CA GLY A 436 31.16 -7.39 24.10
C GLY A 436 30.19 -8.46 23.60
N ALA A 437 28.88 -8.18 23.65
CA ALA A 437 27.83 -9.03 23.09
C ALA A 437 26.67 -8.18 22.55
N VAL A 438 26.07 -8.62 21.44
CA VAL A 438 24.88 -8.04 20.83
C VAL A 438 23.77 -9.08 20.84
N VAL A 439 22.64 -8.77 21.48
CA VAL A 439 21.45 -9.60 21.53
C VAL A 439 20.38 -8.97 20.65
N THR A 440 19.95 -9.69 19.62
CA THR A 440 18.86 -9.25 18.73
C THR A 440 17.62 -10.09 19.00
N VAL A 441 16.48 -9.47 19.32
CA VAL A 441 15.26 -10.15 19.77
C VAL A 441 13.99 -9.33 19.40
N GLY A 442 12.82 -9.95 19.28
CA GLY A 442 11.56 -9.22 19.10
C GLY A 442 11.05 -8.57 20.40
N ASP A 443 10.23 -7.52 20.31
CA ASP A 443 9.64 -6.80 21.47
C ASP A 443 8.89 -7.73 22.44
N SER A 444 8.07 -8.63 21.90
CA SER A 444 7.32 -9.62 22.69
C SER A 444 8.23 -10.69 23.32
N ASP A 445 9.26 -11.11 22.60
CA ASP A 445 10.18 -12.15 23.05
C ASP A 445 11.14 -11.62 24.12
N LEU A 446 11.52 -10.34 24.04
CA LEU A 446 12.25 -9.66 25.10
C LEU A 446 11.42 -9.58 26.38
N ALA A 447 10.14 -9.20 26.27
CA ALA A 447 9.25 -9.18 27.43
C ALA A 447 9.08 -10.56 28.05
N ALA A 448 8.97 -11.62 27.24
CA ALA A 448 8.89 -13.02 27.70
C ALA A 448 10.21 -13.52 28.33
N LEU A 449 11.36 -13.08 27.80
CA LEU A 449 12.68 -13.37 28.35
C LEU A 449 12.84 -12.70 29.73
N VAL A 450 12.52 -11.41 29.84
CA VAL A 450 12.60 -10.67 31.09
C VAL A 450 11.56 -11.18 32.10
N SER A 451 10.35 -11.56 31.70
CA SER A 451 9.37 -12.12 32.63
C SER A 451 9.71 -13.56 33.10
N GLY A 452 10.72 -14.19 32.50
CA GLY A 452 11.10 -15.58 32.78
C GLY A 452 10.16 -16.63 32.16
N GLN A 453 9.24 -16.20 31.29
CA GLN A 453 8.33 -17.07 30.55
C GLN A 453 9.01 -17.79 29.38
N ALA A 454 10.13 -17.24 28.88
CA ALA A 454 10.96 -17.86 27.86
C ALA A 454 12.43 -17.85 28.29
N SER A 455 13.16 -18.89 27.89
CA SER A 455 14.61 -18.94 28.07
C SER A 455 15.34 -18.46 26.83
N MET A 456 16.53 -17.88 27.03
CA MET A 456 17.35 -17.38 25.93
C MET A 456 17.73 -18.52 24.96
N ARG A 457 17.96 -19.72 25.51
CA ARG A 457 18.19 -20.95 24.73
C ARG A 457 16.99 -21.33 23.86
N ALA A 458 15.77 -21.28 24.40
CA ALA A 458 14.57 -21.65 23.66
C ALA A 458 14.28 -20.66 22.52
N LEU A 459 14.47 -19.36 22.75
CA LEU A 459 14.31 -18.34 21.72
C LEU A 459 15.36 -18.48 20.61
N HIS A 460 16.62 -18.76 20.97
CA HIS A 460 17.68 -19.00 20.00
C HIS A 460 17.43 -20.24 19.13
N GLN A 461 16.97 -21.35 19.73
CA GLN A 461 16.63 -22.56 18.97
C GLN A 461 15.50 -22.36 17.96
N LYS A 462 14.59 -21.41 18.23
CA LYS A 462 13.47 -21.06 17.34
C LYS A 462 13.85 -19.98 16.30
N GLY A 463 15.09 -19.47 16.33
CA GLY A 463 15.51 -18.35 15.50
C GLY A 463 14.91 -16.99 15.88
N ALA A 464 14.25 -16.90 17.05
CA ALA A 464 13.61 -15.68 17.54
C ALA A 464 14.58 -14.75 18.30
N LEU A 465 15.76 -15.26 18.67
CA LEU A 465 16.82 -14.51 19.32
C LEU A 465 18.18 -14.88 18.72
N VAL A 466 18.98 -13.88 18.38
CA VAL A 466 20.34 -14.04 17.85
C VAL A 466 21.31 -13.38 18.82
N ILE A 467 22.43 -14.05 19.09
CA ILE A 467 23.52 -13.52 19.93
C ILE A 467 24.77 -13.46 19.08
N ASP A 468 25.32 -12.26 18.91
CA ASP A 468 26.61 -12.02 18.29
C ASP A 468 27.61 -11.61 19.39
N GLY A 469 28.82 -12.19 19.40
CA GLY A 469 29.84 -11.90 20.43
C GLY A 469 29.81 -12.86 21.63
N ASP A 470 30.11 -12.35 22.83
CA ASP A 470 30.28 -13.18 24.03
C ASP A 470 28.94 -13.70 24.57
N ILE A 471 28.69 -14.99 24.33
CA ILE A 471 27.48 -15.71 24.77
C ILE A 471 27.39 -15.78 26.30
N LYS A 472 28.52 -15.86 27.02
CA LYS A 472 28.50 -15.89 28.50
C LYS A 472 28.05 -14.54 29.04
N LEU A 473 28.55 -13.46 28.45
CA LEU A 473 28.13 -12.10 28.76
C LEU A 473 26.64 -11.89 28.45
N ALA A 474 26.13 -12.33 27.30
CA ALA A 474 24.70 -12.26 26.96
C ALA A 474 23.81 -13.02 27.97
N ARG A 475 24.25 -14.18 28.47
CA ARG A 475 23.48 -14.99 29.44
C ARG A 475 23.29 -14.33 30.80
N THR A 476 24.10 -13.33 31.17
CA THR A 476 23.89 -12.58 32.41
C THR A 476 22.51 -11.93 32.45
N LEU A 477 21.94 -11.57 31.29
CA LEU A 477 20.59 -11.01 31.19
C LEU A 477 19.49 -12.01 31.63
N GLU A 478 19.73 -13.31 31.51
CA GLU A 478 18.79 -14.38 31.94
C GLU A 478 19.03 -14.80 33.40
N GLN A 479 20.24 -14.60 33.91
CA GLN A 479 20.62 -14.97 35.28
C GLN A 479 20.16 -13.96 36.34
N ALA A 480 19.78 -12.75 35.90
CA ALA A 480 19.14 -11.74 36.71
C ALA A 480 17.67 -12.12 36.99
N LYS A 481 17.46 -13.03 37.96
CA LYS A 481 16.15 -13.43 38.47
C LYS A 481 15.69 -12.56 39.62
#